data_AF-A0A1I6I5K5-F1
#
_entry.id   AF-A0A1I6I5K5-F1
#
_cell.length_a   1.000
_cell.length_b   1.000
_cell.length_c   1.000
_cell.angle_alpha   90.00
_cell.angle_beta   90.00
_cell.angle_gamma   90.00
#
_symmetry.space_group_name_H-M   'P 1'
#
loop_
_entity.id
_entity.type
_entity.pdbx_description
1 polymer ?
#
loop_
_entity_poly.entity_id
_entity_poly.type
_entity_poly.pdbx_seq_one_letter_code
_entity_poly.pdbx_strand_id
1 'polypeptide(L)'
;MKGGSTIRNVLVGIVYVFLLPLLFALLPVTVGLIVGMNVGGAAGKLSVLPGVGDGGGAIAGVAAGVYAVLILGVLGAVVPSDDTAEAPEQNVEGATGEAATAADGGNQGATAEESSTAAPEPTVTATPKSTPEPTAEPTPEPTPTATTQPEMPMHDVGESFTVGDGEMSIEYTVTDVTTADNVGGEYGEDADGEFVIVTMSMENVGDESLDITSRPFTVVDSEGREFEVDTNAMVYAEDSIVFEQLNPGLSKEGVVIFDVNPDGEYTMHIAPAGMFSTATTHRVAISGEIQ
;
A
#
# COMPACT_ATOMS: atom_id res chain seq x y z
N MET A 1 4.08 41.62 -10.81
CA MET A 1 3.30 40.37 -10.84
C MET A 1 3.14 39.96 -12.30
N LYS A 2 3.76 38.86 -12.75
CA LYS A 2 3.69 38.41 -14.15
C LYS A 2 2.30 37.80 -14.40
N GLY A 3 1.49 38.44 -15.25
CA GLY A 3 0.09 38.09 -15.54
C GLY A 3 -0.11 36.81 -16.39
N GLY A 4 0.60 35.72 -16.05
CA GLY A 4 0.54 34.44 -16.77
C GLY A 4 0.48 33.20 -15.87
N SER A 5 0.83 33.28 -14.58
CA SER A 5 0.75 32.11 -13.67
C SER A 5 -0.66 31.79 -13.22
N THR A 6 -1.55 32.80 -13.14
CA THR A 6 -2.93 32.61 -12.67
C THR A 6 -3.73 31.70 -13.60
N ILE A 7 -3.63 31.86 -14.92
CA ILE A 7 -4.36 31.02 -15.87
C ILE A 7 -3.85 29.58 -15.85
N ARG A 8 -2.52 29.38 -15.74
CA ARG A 8 -1.93 28.04 -15.64
C ARG A 8 -2.32 27.35 -14.34
N ASN A 9 -2.30 28.05 -13.21
CA ASN A 9 -2.68 27.48 -11.91
C ASN A 9 -4.19 27.20 -11.84
N VAL A 10 -5.03 28.03 -12.48
CA VAL A 10 -6.47 27.77 -12.62
C VAL A 10 -6.73 26.57 -13.52
N LEU A 11 -6.00 26.42 -14.63
CA LEU A 11 -6.13 25.25 -15.51
C LEU A 11 -5.67 23.96 -14.82
N VAL A 12 -4.56 24.00 -14.08
CA VAL A 12 -4.10 22.87 -13.25
C VAL A 12 -5.14 22.56 -12.18
N GLY A 13 -5.68 23.56 -11.50
CA GLY A 13 -6.76 23.39 -10.52
C GLY A 13 -8.01 22.75 -11.12
N ILE A 14 -8.43 23.15 -12.33
CA ILE A 14 -9.56 22.55 -13.04
C ILE A 14 -9.28 21.07 -13.39
N VAL A 15 -8.07 20.74 -13.85
CA VAL A 15 -7.68 19.35 -14.14
C VAL A 15 -7.70 18.50 -12.88
N TYR A 16 -7.16 18.98 -11.77
CA TYR A 16 -7.18 18.25 -10.50
C TYR A 16 -8.59 18.10 -9.92
N VAL A 17 -9.41 19.15 -9.97
CA VAL A 17 -10.75 19.10 -9.37
C VAL A 17 -11.75 18.29 -10.20
N PHE A 18 -11.64 18.33 -11.53
CA PHE A 18 -12.64 17.70 -12.40
C PHE A 18 -12.16 16.44 -13.12
N LEU A 19 -10.87 16.37 -13.47
CA LEU A 19 -10.32 15.26 -14.27
C LEU A 19 -9.76 14.14 -13.38
N LEU A 20 -9.14 14.48 -12.25
CA LEU A 20 -8.64 13.48 -11.29
C LEU A 20 -9.74 12.55 -10.73
N PRO A 21 -10.91 13.03 -10.26
CA PRO A 21 -11.96 12.11 -9.81
C PRO A 21 -12.53 11.25 -10.95
N LEU A 22 -12.57 11.78 -12.18
CA LEU A 22 -12.96 11.01 -13.36
C LEU A 22 -11.95 9.89 -13.66
N LEU A 23 -10.65 10.19 -13.60
CA LEU A 23 -9.57 9.22 -13.82
C LEU A 23 -9.58 8.14 -12.74
N PHE A 24 -9.84 8.52 -11.48
CA PHE A 24 -9.98 7.59 -10.37
C PHE A 24 -11.22 6.69 -10.52
N ALA A 25 -12.35 7.25 -10.97
CA ALA A 25 -13.57 6.49 -11.25
C ALA A 25 -13.41 5.48 -12.40
N LEU A 26 -12.49 5.73 -13.34
CA LEU A 26 -12.21 4.82 -14.45
C LEU A 26 -11.17 3.74 -14.10
N LEU A 27 -10.44 3.87 -12.98
CA LEU A 27 -9.37 2.96 -12.58
C LEU A 27 -9.81 1.48 -12.54
N PRO A 28 -10.99 1.12 -12.00
CA PRO A 28 -11.42 -0.29 -12.01
C PRO A 28 -11.62 -0.86 -13.42
N VAL A 29 -12.10 -0.03 -14.35
CA VAL A 29 -12.32 -0.42 -15.75
C VAL A 29 -10.99 -0.59 -16.47
N THR A 30 -10.03 0.31 -16.24
CA THR A 30 -8.70 0.21 -16.85
C THR A 30 -7.92 -0.98 -16.33
N VAL A 31 -7.95 -1.24 -15.02
CA VAL A 31 -7.36 -2.44 -14.41
C VAL A 31 -7.99 -3.71 -15.00
N GLY A 32 -9.32 -3.77 -15.10
CA GLY A 32 -10.01 -4.90 -15.70
C GLY A 32 -9.61 -5.14 -17.16
N LEU A 33 -9.44 -4.08 -17.96
CA LEU A 33 -8.96 -4.20 -19.34
C LEU A 33 -7.51 -4.70 -19.43
N ILE A 34 -6.61 -4.15 -18.61
CA ILE A 34 -5.19 -4.52 -18.58
C ILE A 34 -5.02 -6.00 -18.24
N VAL A 35 -5.73 -6.48 -17.21
CA VAL A 35 -5.68 -7.88 -16.78
C VAL A 35 -6.39 -8.79 -17.78
N GLY A 36 -7.55 -8.39 -18.29
CA GLY A 36 -8.30 -9.17 -19.27
C GLY A 36 -7.54 -9.37 -20.58
N MET A 37 -6.77 -8.37 -21.02
CA MET A 37 -5.91 -8.44 -22.21
C MET A 37 -4.51 -8.96 -21.90
N ASN A 38 -4.20 -9.27 -20.64
CA ASN A 38 -2.89 -9.68 -20.15
C ASN A 38 -1.74 -8.76 -20.61
N VAL A 39 -1.98 -7.45 -20.62
CA VAL A 39 -0.98 -6.46 -21.06
C VAL A 39 0.22 -6.52 -20.14
N GLY A 40 1.41 -6.76 -20.69
CA GLY A 40 2.65 -6.85 -19.91
C GLY A 40 2.70 -8.01 -18.91
N GLY A 41 1.88 -9.05 -19.08
CA GLY A 41 1.81 -10.19 -18.15
C GLY A 41 1.03 -9.90 -16.86
N ALA A 42 0.22 -8.83 -16.83
CA ALA A 42 -0.51 -8.39 -15.65
C ALA A 42 -1.40 -9.48 -15.03
N ALA A 43 -1.96 -10.40 -15.84
CA ALA A 43 -2.81 -11.46 -15.33
C ALA A 43 -2.02 -12.50 -14.51
N GLY A 44 -0.79 -12.82 -14.92
CA GLY A 44 0.09 -13.70 -14.16
C GLY A 44 0.59 -13.08 -12.85
N LYS A 45 0.71 -11.74 -12.79
CA LYS A 45 1.06 -11.03 -11.55
C LYS A 45 -0.08 -11.01 -10.53
N LEU A 46 -1.32 -11.17 -11.00
CA LEU A 46 -2.54 -11.07 -10.20
C LEU A 46 -3.28 -12.40 -10.05
N SER A 47 -2.68 -13.53 -10.47
CA SER A 47 -3.33 -14.84 -10.39
C SER A 47 -3.51 -15.37 -8.98
N VAL A 48 -2.86 -14.74 -7.99
CA VAL A 48 -3.16 -14.92 -6.56
C VAL A 48 -4.58 -14.49 -6.19
N LEU A 49 -5.22 -13.63 -7.01
CA LEU A 49 -6.59 -13.18 -6.78
C LEU A 49 -7.59 -14.22 -7.30
N PRO A 50 -8.55 -14.66 -6.47
CA PRO A 50 -9.61 -15.58 -6.90
C PRO A 50 -10.34 -15.08 -8.14
N GLY A 51 -10.39 -15.91 -9.19
CA GLY A 51 -11.05 -15.59 -10.46
C GLY A 51 -10.17 -14.92 -11.51
N VAL A 52 -8.91 -14.61 -11.19
CA VAL A 52 -7.90 -14.11 -12.15
C VAL A 52 -7.01 -15.27 -12.58
N GLY A 53 -7.11 -15.70 -13.84
CA GLY A 53 -6.23 -16.73 -14.39
C GLY A 53 -4.95 -16.14 -14.99
N ASP A 54 -3.85 -16.89 -14.98
CA ASP A 54 -2.52 -16.44 -15.46
C ASP A 54 -2.50 -15.94 -16.92
N GLY A 55 -3.44 -16.43 -17.74
CA GLY A 55 -3.58 -16.06 -19.15
C GLY A 55 -4.46 -14.84 -19.41
N GLY A 56 -5.09 -14.27 -18.40
CA GLY A 56 -6.09 -13.20 -18.55
C GLY A 56 -7.45 -13.71 -19.02
N GLY A 57 -8.10 -12.95 -19.90
CA GLY A 57 -9.44 -13.23 -20.42
C GLY A 57 -10.55 -12.42 -19.75
N ALA A 58 -11.76 -12.44 -20.33
CA ALA A 58 -12.87 -11.60 -19.89
C ALA A 58 -13.24 -11.82 -18.40
N ILE A 59 -13.19 -13.07 -17.92
CA ILE A 59 -13.49 -13.40 -16.52
C ILE A 59 -12.41 -12.83 -15.59
N ALA A 60 -11.13 -12.97 -15.95
CA ALA A 60 -10.01 -12.40 -15.18
C ALA A 60 -10.08 -10.87 -15.14
N GLY A 61 -10.45 -10.23 -16.26
CA GLY A 61 -10.64 -8.79 -16.32
C GLY A 61 -11.79 -8.30 -15.44
N VAL A 62 -12.94 -8.99 -15.44
CA VAL A 62 -14.06 -8.65 -14.55
C VAL A 62 -13.67 -8.84 -13.08
N ALA A 63 -13.02 -9.96 -12.73
CA ALA A 63 -12.56 -10.22 -11.38
C ALA A 63 -11.60 -9.13 -10.88
N ALA A 64 -10.59 -8.78 -11.68
CA ALA A 64 -9.63 -7.73 -11.35
C ALA A 64 -10.29 -6.35 -11.20
N GLY A 65 -11.27 -6.02 -12.06
CA GLY A 65 -12.05 -4.79 -11.93
C GLY A 65 -12.85 -4.75 -10.62
N VAL A 66 -13.45 -5.86 -10.20
CA VAL A 66 -14.18 -5.94 -8.92
C VAL A 66 -13.23 -5.74 -7.73
N TYR A 67 -12.05 -6.38 -7.74
CA TYR A 67 -11.05 -6.15 -6.68
C TYR A 67 -10.59 -4.69 -6.62
N ALA A 68 -10.40 -4.03 -7.78
CA ALA A 68 -10.06 -2.61 -7.81
C ALA A 68 -11.17 -1.74 -7.18
N VAL A 69 -12.45 -2.03 -7.43
CA VAL A 69 -13.56 -1.33 -6.75
C VAL A 69 -13.52 -1.55 -5.24
N LEU A 70 -13.26 -2.78 -4.78
CA LEU A 70 -13.21 -3.10 -3.34
C LEU A 70 -12.06 -2.35 -2.63
N ILE A 71 -10.87 -2.31 -3.23
CA ILE A 71 -9.71 -1.59 -2.69
C ILE A 71 -10.01 -0.08 -2.61
N LEU A 72 -10.61 0.49 -3.65
CA LEU A 72 -11.00 1.91 -3.65
C LEU A 72 -12.11 2.22 -2.63
N GLY A 73 -13.06 1.29 -2.43
CA GLY A 73 -14.12 1.43 -1.43
C GLY A 73 -13.60 1.43 0.01
N VAL A 74 -12.57 0.63 0.29
CA VAL A 74 -11.90 0.63 1.61
C VAL A 74 -11.10 1.91 1.83
N LEU A 75 -10.42 2.43 0.81
CA LEU A 75 -9.68 3.69 0.88
C LEU A 75 -10.58 4.94 0.98
N GLY A 76 -11.81 4.88 0.47
CA GLY A 76 -12.80 5.95 0.64
C GLY A 76 -13.40 6.05 2.04
N ALA A 77 -13.26 5.00 2.87
CA ALA A 77 -13.85 4.92 4.21
C ALA A 77 -12.91 5.40 5.34
N VAL A 78 -11.64 5.74 5.05
CA VAL A 78 -10.64 6.23 6.03
C VAL A 78 -10.55 7.76 6.11
N VAL A 79 -11.57 8.48 5.66
CA VAL A 79 -11.72 9.90 6.01
C VAL A 79 -12.13 9.98 7.48
N PRO A 80 -11.36 10.65 8.37
CA PRO A 80 -11.79 10.88 9.74
C PRO A 80 -13.00 11.83 9.69
N SER A 81 -14.19 11.26 9.86
CA SER A 81 -15.40 12.04 10.09
C SER A 81 -15.38 12.51 11.53
N ASP A 82 -15.05 13.78 11.74
CA ASP A 82 -15.62 14.53 12.86
C ASP A 82 -17.15 14.42 12.73
N ASP A 83 -17.79 13.61 13.58
CA ASP A 83 -18.86 14.14 14.42
C ASP A 83 -19.41 13.13 15.42
N THR A 84 -19.82 13.69 16.54
CA THR A 84 -20.40 13.03 17.69
C THR A 84 -21.85 12.63 17.41
N ALA A 85 -22.29 11.53 18.03
CA ALA A 85 -23.66 11.20 18.44
C ALA A 85 -24.52 10.28 17.53
N GLU A 86 -24.57 9.04 18.03
CA GLU A 86 -25.72 8.14 18.22
C GLU A 86 -26.22 7.23 17.08
N ALA A 87 -26.00 5.94 17.33
CA ALA A 87 -26.63 4.80 16.70
C ALA A 87 -28.16 4.77 16.95
N PRO A 88 -28.88 3.99 16.13
CA PRO A 88 -29.51 2.83 16.74
C PRO A 88 -29.36 1.54 15.92
N GLU A 89 -29.73 0.47 16.61
CA GLU A 89 -29.29 -0.90 16.48
C GLU A 89 -29.85 -1.67 15.27
N GLN A 90 -29.12 -2.75 14.98
CA GLN A 90 -29.45 -3.78 14.02
C GLN A 90 -30.79 -4.47 14.35
N ASN A 91 -31.55 -4.82 13.32
CA ASN A 91 -32.18 -6.13 13.32
C ASN A 91 -32.34 -6.70 11.91
N VAL A 92 -32.18 -8.02 11.88
CA VAL A 92 -31.93 -8.90 10.75
C VAL A 92 -33.23 -9.32 10.05
N GLU A 93 -33.26 -9.24 8.72
CA GLU A 93 -34.07 -10.05 7.80
C GLU A 93 -33.46 -9.77 6.41
N GLY A 94 -32.88 -10.72 5.66
CA GLY A 94 -33.51 -11.93 5.16
C GLY A 94 -33.88 -11.72 3.67
N ALA A 95 -33.55 -12.70 2.82
CA ALA A 95 -33.86 -12.85 1.39
C ALA A 95 -32.90 -12.14 0.41
N THR A 96 -31.87 -12.83 -0.13
CA THR A 96 -31.90 -13.78 -1.26
C THR A 96 -32.61 -13.28 -2.53
N GLY A 97 -31.76 -13.04 -3.54
CA GLY A 97 -31.91 -13.27 -4.98
C GLY A 97 -33.30 -13.38 -5.61
N GLU A 98 -33.46 -12.66 -6.71
CA GLU A 98 -34.37 -13.08 -7.77
C GLU A 98 -33.71 -12.92 -9.13
N ALA A 99 -33.43 -14.06 -9.75
CA ALA A 99 -33.26 -14.21 -11.18
C ALA A 99 -34.47 -14.99 -11.72
N ALA A 100 -34.99 -14.48 -12.82
CA ALA A 100 -35.71 -15.19 -13.89
C ALA A 100 -37.00 -15.96 -13.55
N THR A 101 -38.08 -15.34 -13.99
CA THR A 101 -39.40 -15.88 -14.36
C THR A 101 -39.38 -17.17 -15.18
N ALA A 102 -40.23 -18.13 -14.82
CA ALA A 102 -41.03 -18.92 -15.76
C ALA A 102 -42.29 -19.43 -15.04
N ALA A 103 -43.45 -19.01 -15.54
CA ALA A 103 -44.77 -19.48 -15.12
C ALA A 103 -45.19 -20.69 -15.96
N ASP A 104 -45.84 -21.68 -15.34
CA ASP A 104 -47.01 -22.34 -15.94
C ASP A 104 -47.84 -23.09 -14.88
N GLY A 105 -49.14 -22.80 -14.89
CA GLY A 105 -50.20 -23.80 -14.92
C GLY A 105 -50.50 -24.69 -13.71
N GLY A 106 -51.46 -24.24 -12.89
CA GLY A 106 -52.74 -24.98 -12.81
C GLY A 106 -53.01 -25.91 -11.63
N ASN A 107 -53.95 -25.44 -10.79
CA ASN A 107 -55.28 -26.05 -10.62
C ASN A 107 -55.58 -26.96 -9.40
N GLN A 108 -56.48 -26.42 -8.54
CA GLN A 108 -57.52 -27.07 -7.69
C GLN A 108 -57.05 -28.07 -6.60
N GLY A 109 -57.58 -28.10 -5.37
CA GLY A 109 -58.73 -27.45 -4.75
C GLY A 109 -59.17 -28.30 -3.54
N ALA A 110 -59.71 -27.62 -2.51
CA ALA A 110 -60.65 -28.10 -1.47
C ALA A 110 -60.22 -29.14 -0.40
N THR A 111 -59.92 -28.61 0.80
CA THR A 111 -60.73 -28.66 2.05
C THR A 111 -61.36 -29.97 2.60
N ALA A 112 -61.07 -30.18 3.90
CA ALA A 112 -61.88 -30.66 5.04
C ALA A 112 -61.79 -32.12 5.57
N GLU A 113 -61.22 -32.17 6.79
CA GLU A 113 -61.72 -32.74 8.06
C GLU A 113 -61.93 -34.26 8.31
N GLU A 114 -61.12 -34.73 9.28
CA GLU A 114 -61.28 -35.67 10.41
C GLU A 114 -62.25 -36.89 10.36
N SER A 115 -61.71 -38.09 10.70
CA SER A 115 -62.08 -38.81 11.93
C SER A 115 -61.24 -40.09 12.20
N SER A 116 -60.81 -40.21 13.45
CA SER A 116 -60.24 -41.30 14.28
C SER A 116 -60.32 -42.79 13.84
N THR A 117 -59.22 -43.54 14.03
CA THR A 117 -59.07 -44.68 15.02
C THR A 117 -58.04 -45.75 14.61
N ALA A 118 -57.21 -46.14 15.59
CA ALA A 118 -56.44 -47.40 15.78
C ALA A 118 -55.07 -47.61 15.11
N ALA A 119 -54.08 -47.81 16.00
CA ALA A 119 -52.73 -48.34 15.76
C ALA A 119 -52.75 -49.84 15.36
N PRO A 120 -51.68 -50.32 14.70
CA PRO A 120 -50.64 -51.05 15.44
C PRO A 120 -49.19 -50.69 15.03
N GLU A 121 -48.26 -51.00 15.94
CA GLU A 121 -46.80 -50.92 15.78
C GLU A 121 -46.26 -51.72 14.57
N PRO A 122 -45.10 -51.28 14.02
CA PRO A 122 -44.05 -52.22 13.66
C PRO A 122 -42.71 -51.82 14.30
N THR A 123 -42.16 -52.68 15.14
CA THR A 123 -41.09 -53.66 14.82
C THR A 123 -39.73 -53.02 14.49
N VAL A 124 -38.85 -53.11 15.47
CA VAL A 124 -37.41 -52.83 15.40
C VAL A 124 -36.74 -53.81 14.41
N THR A 125 -36.03 -53.29 13.41
CA THR A 125 -35.10 -54.08 12.58
C THR A 125 -33.72 -53.43 12.65
N ALA A 126 -32.76 -54.21 13.15
CA ALA A 126 -31.36 -53.84 13.25
C ALA A 126 -30.67 -53.90 11.88
N THR A 127 -29.98 -52.82 11.52
CA THR A 127 -29.11 -52.75 10.32
C THR A 127 -27.67 -53.13 10.70
N PRO A 128 -26.96 -53.94 9.90
CA PRO A 128 -25.61 -54.39 10.20
C PRO A 128 -24.53 -53.29 10.03
N LYS A 129 -23.50 -53.48 10.85
CA LYS A 129 -22.20 -52.80 11.00
C LYS A 129 -21.53 -52.34 9.69
N SER A 130 -21.26 -51.05 9.57
CA SER A 130 -20.39 -50.45 8.55
C SER A 130 -18.92 -50.83 8.78
N THR A 131 -18.26 -51.26 7.70
CA THR A 131 -16.82 -51.43 7.54
C THR A 131 -16.10 -50.08 7.77
N PRO A 132 -14.97 -50.01 8.50
CA PRO A 132 -14.18 -48.79 8.58
C PRO A 132 -13.50 -48.51 7.24
N GLU A 133 -13.74 -47.32 6.69
CA GLU A 133 -13.08 -46.74 5.53
C GLU A 133 -11.60 -46.44 5.89
N PRO A 134 -10.63 -46.67 4.99
CA PRO A 134 -9.22 -46.42 5.29
C PRO A 134 -9.01 -44.92 5.53
N THR A 135 -8.50 -44.59 6.71
CA THR A 135 -7.99 -43.25 7.05
C THR A 135 -6.90 -42.87 6.06
N ALA A 136 -7.17 -41.84 5.25
CA ALA A 136 -6.15 -41.23 4.41
C ALA A 136 -5.05 -40.64 5.32
N GLU A 137 -3.80 -41.01 5.05
CA GLU A 137 -2.62 -40.38 5.64
C GLU A 137 -2.65 -38.87 5.36
N PRO A 138 -2.33 -38.00 6.34
CA PRO A 138 -2.22 -36.58 6.08
C PRO A 138 -1.04 -36.35 5.12
N THR A 139 -1.36 -35.92 3.90
CA THR A 139 -0.40 -35.31 2.99
C THR A 139 0.30 -34.18 3.74
N PRO A 140 1.64 -34.14 3.83
CA PRO A 140 2.34 -33.03 4.48
C PRO A 140 1.98 -31.75 3.74
N GLU A 141 1.39 -30.82 4.48
CA GLU A 141 1.14 -29.45 4.04
C GLU A 141 2.48 -28.84 3.60
N PRO A 142 2.58 -28.24 2.41
CA PRO A 142 3.84 -27.65 1.96
C PRO A 142 4.27 -26.60 2.98
N THR A 143 5.41 -26.83 3.62
CA THR A 143 6.08 -25.81 4.43
C THR A 143 6.23 -24.56 3.56
N PRO A 144 5.80 -23.37 4.03
CA PRO A 144 6.00 -22.15 3.25
C PRO A 144 7.49 -22.01 2.99
N THR A 145 7.88 -22.10 1.73
CA THR A 145 9.21 -21.71 1.29
C THR A 145 9.39 -20.27 1.72
N ALA A 146 10.34 -20.01 2.62
CA ALA A 146 10.72 -18.66 2.99
C ALA A 146 11.05 -17.91 1.68
N THR A 147 10.18 -16.98 1.29
CA THR A 147 10.49 -16.01 0.25
C THR A 147 11.71 -15.26 0.75
N THR A 148 12.87 -15.48 0.12
CA THR A 148 14.07 -14.68 0.39
C THR A 148 13.68 -13.23 0.18
N GLN A 149 13.48 -12.49 1.27
CA GLN A 149 13.28 -11.04 1.22
C GLN A 149 14.52 -10.48 0.52
N PRO A 150 14.38 -9.63 -0.51
CA PRO A 150 15.52 -9.04 -1.18
C PRO A 150 16.40 -8.36 -0.12
N GLU A 151 17.65 -8.78 -0.03
CA GLU A 151 18.62 -8.17 0.89
C GLU A 151 18.84 -6.73 0.47
N MET A 152 18.51 -5.79 1.36
CA MET A 152 18.79 -4.37 1.18
C MET A 152 20.29 -4.12 1.41
N PRO A 153 21.03 -3.57 0.42
CA PRO A 153 22.45 -3.25 0.59
C PRO A 153 22.67 -2.32 1.77
N MET A 154 23.78 -2.52 2.49
CA MET A 154 24.18 -1.72 3.65
C MET A 154 25.48 -0.98 3.31
N HIS A 155 25.54 0.30 3.65
CA HIS A 155 26.66 1.20 3.41
C HIS A 155 27.10 1.91 4.70
N ASP A 156 28.34 2.38 4.69
CA ASP A 156 28.91 3.21 5.76
C ASP A 156 28.72 4.71 5.48
N VAL A 157 28.77 5.53 6.53
CA VAL A 157 28.86 6.99 6.37
C VAL A 157 30.14 7.34 5.61
N GLY A 158 30.02 8.22 4.62
CA GLY A 158 31.08 8.64 3.71
C GLY A 158 31.27 7.72 2.48
N GLU A 159 30.56 6.59 2.40
CA GLU A 159 30.53 5.75 1.20
C GLU A 159 29.56 6.31 0.16
N SER A 160 30.00 6.33 -1.11
CA SER A 160 29.14 6.67 -2.24
C SER A 160 28.46 5.43 -2.81
N PHE A 161 27.15 5.50 -3.04
CA PHE A 161 26.38 4.40 -3.62
C PHE A 161 25.21 4.91 -4.46
N THR A 162 24.83 4.17 -5.49
CA THR A 162 23.71 4.52 -6.38
C THR A 162 22.43 3.84 -5.94
N VAL A 163 21.34 4.60 -5.86
CA VAL A 163 19.98 4.09 -5.67
C VAL A 163 19.11 4.47 -6.87
N GLY A 164 18.29 3.53 -7.33
CA GLY A 164 17.45 3.70 -8.52
C GLY A 164 17.99 2.95 -9.73
N ASP A 165 17.32 3.12 -10.86
CA ASP A 165 17.63 2.45 -12.12
C ASP A 165 17.46 3.43 -13.29
N GLY A 166 18.32 3.33 -14.30
CA GLY A 166 18.22 4.10 -15.55
C GLY A 166 18.23 5.62 -15.32
N GLU A 167 17.24 6.30 -15.90
CA GLU A 167 17.06 7.77 -15.83
C GLU A 167 16.83 8.28 -14.40
N MET A 168 16.37 7.42 -13.48
CA MET A 168 16.05 7.76 -12.09
C MET A 168 17.13 7.25 -11.12
N SER A 169 18.40 7.33 -11.53
CA SER A 169 19.54 6.90 -10.72
C SER A 169 20.20 8.09 -10.03
N ILE A 170 20.30 8.02 -8.70
CA ILE A 170 20.96 9.03 -7.88
C ILE A 170 22.09 8.37 -7.11
N GLU A 171 23.29 8.94 -7.21
CA GLU A 171 24.41 8.58 -6.32
C GLU A 171 24.30 9.40 -5.03
N TYR A 172 24.22 8.72 -3.90
CA TYR A 172 24.15 9.30 -2.57
C TYR A 172 25.48 9.14 -1.87
N THR A 173 25.81 10.10 -1.01
CA THR A 173 26.87 9.96 0.00
C THR A 173 26.40 10.65 1.27
N VAL A 174 26.19 9.90 2.34
CA VAL A 174 25.92 10.49 3.66
C VAL A 174 27.24 11.02 4.19
N THR A 175 27.36 12.34 4.34
CA THR A 175 28.63 13.00 4.65
C THR A 175 28.79 13.31 6.13
N ASP A 176 27.69 13.55 6.84
CA ASP A 176 27.69 13.88 8.26
C ASP A 176 26.37 13.48 8.92
N VAL A 177 26.45 13.03 10.17
CA VAL A 177 25.29 12.71 11.01
C VAL A 177 25.53 13.34 12.38
N THR A 178 24.63 14.21 12.80
CA THR A 178 24.67 14.86 14.11
C THR A 178 23.35 14.72 14.82
N THR A 179 23.35 14.95 16.13
CA THR A 179 22.13 15.03 16.92
C THR A 179 21.98 16.37 17.63
N ALA A 180 20.74 16.76 17.89
CA ALA A 180 20.42 17.99 18.61
C ALA A 180 19.05 17.92 19.27
N ASP A 181 18.87 18.63 20.37
CA ASP A 181 17.56 18.83 21.00
C ASP A 181 16.74 19.93 20.31
N ASN A 182 17.39 20.80 19.52
CA ASN A 182 16.76 21.95 18.86
C ASN A 182 17.43 22.25 17.52
N VAL A 183 16.62 22.61 16.52
CA VAL A 183 17.08 23.16 15.24
C VAL A 183 16.56 24.59 15.08
N GLY A 184 17.39 25.51 14.58
CA GLY A 184 17.00 26.91 14.34
C GLY A 184 17.09 27.87 15.54
N GLY A 185 17.47 27.39 16.72
CA GLY A 185 17.75 28.22 17.90
C GLY A 185 16.48 28.81 18.55
N GLU A 186 16.55 30.08 19.00
CA GLU A 186 15.45 30.74 19.74
C GLU A 186 14.11 30.77 18.99
N TYR A 187 14.15 30.80 17.66
CA TYR A 187 12.96 30.80 16.80
C TYR A 187 12.73 29.45 16.12
N GLY A 188 13.47 28.45 16.55
CA GLY A 188 13.52 27.11 15.99
C GLY A 188 12.41 26.19 16.49
N GLU A 189 12.70 24.90 16.41
CA GLU A 189 11.86 23.81 16.89
C GLU A 189 12.67 22.92 17.82
N ASP A 190 12.05 22.52 18.93
CA ASP A 190 12.60 21.55 19.87
C ASP A 190 12.11 20.15 19.47
N ALA A 191 12.96 19.13 19.62
CA ALA A 191 12.58 17.75 19.38
C ALA A 191 11.58 17.27 20.44
N ASP A 192 10.63 16.43 20.04
CA ASP A 192 9.81 15.63 20.96
C ASP A 192 10.68 14.54 21.62
N GLY A 193 11.63 13.98 20.87
CA GLY A 193 12.68 13.08 21.36
C GLY A 193 14.07 13.70 21.20
N GLU A 194 14.74 13.35 20.12
CA GLU A 194 16.05 13.88 19.73
C GLU A 194 16.09 14.00 18.20
N PHE A 195 16.58 15.13 17.67
CA PHE A 195 16.76 15.24 16.23
C PHE A 195 18.00 14.48 15.79
N VAL A 196 17.85 13.64 14.77
CA VAL A 196 18.95 13.11 13.96
C VAL A 196 18.99 13.91 12.67
N ILE A 197 20.09 14.64 12.47
CA ILE A 197 20.32 15.53 11.34
C ILE A 197 21.33 14.87 10.41
N VAL A 198 20.89 14.52 9.21
CA VAL A 198 21.71 13.83 8.21
C VAL A 198 22.03 14.80 7.07
N THR A 199 23.31 15.07 6.87
CA THR A 199 23.81 15.80 5.70
C THR A 199 24.28 14.81 4.65
N MET A 200 23.91 15.05 3.39
CA MET A 200 24.30 14.19 2.28
C MET A 200 24.53 14.95 0.98
N SER A 201 25.34 14.35 0.12
CA SER A 201 25.45 14.73 -1.29
C SER A 201 24.60 13.79 -2.15
N MET A 202 23.93 14.36 -3.15
CA MET A 202 23.13 13.63 -4.13
C MET A 202 23.55 14.08 -5.53
N GLU A 203 24.00 13.15 -6.36
CA GLU A 203 24.30 13.39 -7.76
C GLU A 203 23.32 12.66 -8.66
N ASN A 204 22.74 13.37 -9.62
CA ASN A 204 21.96 12.74 -10.66
C ASN A 204 22.90 12.08 -11.68
N VAL A 205 23.06 10.77 -11.57
CA VAL A 205 23.90 9.95 -12.48
C VAL A 205 23.11 9.39 -13.66
N GLY A 206 21.81 9.71 -13.76
CA GLY A 206 20.98 9.48 -14.94
C GLY A 206 21.24 10.50 -16.05
N ASP A 207 20.49 10.38 -17.15
CA ASP A 207 20.59 11.24 -18.34
C ASP A 207 19.39 12.18 -18.54
N GLU A 208 18.40 12.15 -17.65
CA GLU A 208 17.29 13.12 -17.58
C GLU A 208 17.26 13.88 -16.25
N SER A 209 16.64 15.06 -16.22
CA SER A 209 16.44 15.80 -14.97
C SER A 209 15.39 15.10 -14.10
N LEU A 210 15.64 15.01 -12.80
CA LEU A 210 14.70 14.42 -11.83
C LEU A 210 14.39 15.38 -10.69
N ASP A 211 13.27 15.16 -10.01
CA ASP A 211 12.92 15.90 -8.80
C ASP A 211 13.40 15.11 -7.56
N ILE A 212 14.21 15.75 -6.72
CA ILE A 212 14.62 15.25 -5.41
C ILE A 212 13.71 15.82 -4.32
N THR A 213 13.34 14.98 -3.36
CA THR A 213 12.47 15.32 -2.22
C THR A 213 12.95 14.56 -0.97
N SER A 214 12.47 14.93 0.21
CA SER A 214 12.77 14.19 1.45
C SER A 214 12.05 12.84 1.61
N ARG A 215 11.01 12.58 0.81
CA ARG A 215 10.14 11.39 0.95
C ARG A 215 10.84 10.02 0.89
N PRO A 216 11.91 9.81 0.11
CA PRO A 216 12.53 8.49 0.01
C PRO A 216 13.33 8.09 1.26
N PHE A 217 13.52 9.01 2.20
CA PHE A 217 14.33 8.79 3.37
C PHE A 217 13.47 8.42 4.58
N THR A 218 13.85 7.34 5.27
CA THR A 218 13.34 6.99 6.59
C THR A 218 14.50 6.57 7.49
N VAL A 219 14.29 6.60 8.80
CA VAL A 219 15.21 6.02 9.78
C VAL A 219 14.51 4.87 10.49
N VAL A 220 15.23 3.78 10.73
CA VAL A 220 14.73 2.60 11.43
C VAL A 220 15.62 2.29 12.62
N ASP A 221 15.02 2.08 13.78
CA ASP A 221 15.76 1.72 15.00
C ASP A 221 15.94 0.22 15.19
N SER A 222 16.68 -0.15 16.23
CA SER A 222 16.91 -1.55 16.61
C SER A 222 15.65 -2.34 17.00
N GLU A 223 14.54 -1.65 17.31
CA GLU A 223 13.25 -2.26 17.63
C GLU A 223 12.37 -2.41 16.37
N GLY A 224 12.83 -1.92 15.21
CA GLY A 224 12.11 -1.95 13.94
C GLY A 224 11.04 -0.87 13.81
N ARG A 225 11.09 0.19 14.63
CA ARG A 225 10.22 1.36 14.45
C ARG A 225 10.78 2.23 13.34
N GLU A 226 9.90 2.71 12.47
CA GLU A 226 10.24 3.60 11.37
C GLU A 226 9.89 5.04 11.74
N PHE A 227 10.82 5.95 11.44
CA PHE A 227 10.70 7.38 11.65
C PHE A 227 10.79 8.07 10.28
N GLU A 228 9.78 8.87 9.97
CA GLU A 228 9.74 9.67 8.76
C GLU A 228 10.50 10.98 8.97
N VAL A 229 10.87 11.63 7.86
CA VAL A 229 11.50 12.95 7.92
C VAL A 229 10.55 13.97 8.57
N ASP A 230 11.05 14.73 9.53
CA ASP A 230 10.33 15.82 10.15
C ASP A 230 10.38 17.08 9.28
N THR A 231 9.33 17.26 8.48
CA THR A 231 9.23 18.41 7.59
C THR A 231 9.04 19.76 8.29
N ASN A 232 8.62 19.79 9.56
CA ASN A 232 8.54 21.05 10.33
C ASN A 232 9.94 21.49 10.73
N ALA A 233 10.74 20.56 11.30
CA ALA A 233 12.12 20.80 11.69
C ALA A 233 12.98 21.24 10.49
N MET A 234 12.73 20.65 9.30
CA MET A 234 13.39 21.03 8.06
C MET A 234 13.20 22.51 7.67
N VAL A 235 12.14 23.19 8.11
CA VAL A 235 11.94 24.63 7.81
C VAL A 235 13.03 25.48 8.47
N TYR A 236 13.63 24.99 9.55
CA TYR A 236 14.61 25.69 10.37
C TYR A 236 16.06 25.34 10.04
N ALA A 237 16.29 24.28 9.27
CA ALA A 237 17.62 23.90 8.80
C ALA A 237 17.97 24.57 7.46
N GLU A 238 19.24 24.91 7.32
CA GLU A 238 19.80 25.37 6.05
C GLU A 238 19.94 24.18 5.09
N ASP A 239 19.75 24.43 3.79
CA ASP A 239 19.90 23.41 2.73
C ASP A 239 19.02 22.16 2.87
N SER A 240 17.89 22.28 3.57
CA SER A 240 16.86 21.22 3.66
C SER A 240 16.33 20.77 2.30
N ILE A 241 16.29 19.45 2.08
CA ILE A 241 15.81 18.84 0.82
C ILE A 241 14.29 18.73 0.83
N VAL A 242 13.59 19.79 0.43
CA VAL A 242 12.11 19.78 0.39
C VAL A 242 11.60 19.32 -0.98
N PHE A 243 11.94 20.07 -2.02
CA PHE A 243 11.60 19.77 -3.40
C PHE A 243 12.52 20.57 -4.32
N GLU A 244 13.42 19.89 -5.03
CA GLU A 244 14.34 20.52 -5.97
C GLU A 244 14.48 19.69 -7.24
N GLN A 245 14.78 20.35 -8.36
CA GLN A 245 15.09 19.67 -9.61
C GLN A 245 16.61 19.53 -9.74
N LEU A 246 17.08 18.31 -10.02
CA LEU A 246 18.48 17.98 -10.22
C LEU A 246 18.73 17.56 -11.67
N ASN A 247 19.55 18.33 -12.39
CA ASN A 247 19.91 18.02 -13.78
C ASN A 247 20.99 16.93 -13.85
N PRO A 248 21.08 16.18 -14.97
CA PRO A 248 22.11 15.17 -15.19
C PRO A 248 23.53 15.66 -14.93
N GLY A 249 24.31 14.87 -14.19
CA GLY A 249 25.70 15.13 -13.84
C GLY A 249 25.92 16.30 -12.88
N LEU A 250 24.86 16.84 -12.27
CA LEU A 250 24.98 17.82 -11.20
C LEU A 250 24.75 17.16 -9.85
N SER A 251 25.48 17.66 -8.86
CA SER A 251 25.34 17.26 -7.47
C SER A 251 24.70 18.39 -6.65
N LYS A 252 23.98 17.99 -5.61
CA LYS A 252 23.35 18.87 -4.62
C LYS A 252 23.68 18.33 -3.23
N GLU A 253 24.15 19.20 -2.35
CA GLU A 253 24.21 18.91 -0.93
C GLU A 253 22.88 19.28 -0.28
N GLY A 254 22.45 18.51 0.71
CA GLY A 254 21.30 18.88 1.50
C GLY A 254 21.14 18.09 2.78
N VAL A 255 20.17 18.55 3.58
CA VAL A 255 19.90 18.06 4.93
C VAL A 255 18.51 17.44 5.00
N VAL A 256 18.40 16.35 5.76
CA VAL A 256 17.14 15.80 6.26
C VAL A 256 17.22 15.62 7.77
N ILE A 257 16.08 15.82 8.45
CA ILE A 257 15.98 15.75 9.90
C ILE A 257 14.91 14.74 10.27
N PHE A 258 15.18 13.90 11.27
CA PHE A 258 14.24 12.96 11.85
C PHE A 258 14.10 13.28 13.33
N ASP A 259 12.88 13.25 13.87
CA ASP A 259 12.66 13.24 15.32
C ASP A 259 12.50 11.78 15.76
N VAL A 260 13.44 11.32 16.58
CA VAL A 260 13.55 9.92 16.97
C VAL A 260 13.61 9.79 18.48
N ASN A 261 13.50 8.55 18.99
CA ASN A 261 13.70 8.35 20.42
C ASN A 261 15.19 8.60 20.79
N PRO A 262 15.48 9.14 21.98
CA PRO A 262 16.87 9.37 22.37
C PRO A 262 17.63 8.05 22.57
N ASP A 263 18.97 8.11 22.52
CA ASP A 263 19.90 7.02 22.84
C ASP A 263 19.72 5.73 21.99
N GLY A 264 19.23 5.87 20.76
CA GLY A 264 18.95 4.76 19.85
C GLY A 264 20.07 4.46 18.83
N GLU A 265 20.12 3.20 18.38
CA GLU A 265 20.90 2.80 17.21
C GLU A 265 20.01 2.88 15.97
N TYR A 266 20.46 3.62 14.96
CA TYR A 266 19.66 3.99 13.80
C TYR A 266 20.28 3.54 12.48
N THR A 267 19.43 3.05 11.58
CA THR A 267 19.77 2.80 10.19
C THR A 267 18.92 3.67 9.29
N MET A 268 19.55 4.50 8.46
CA MET A 268 18.84 5.26 7.45
C MET A 268 18.50 4.35 6.26
N HIS A 269 17.27 4.42 5.79
CA HIS A 269 16.82 3.77 4.56
C HIS A 269 16.64 4.83 3.48
N ILE A 270 17.15 4.54 2.28
CA ILE A 270 17.01 5.38 1.10
C ILE A 270 16.29 4.57 0.02
N ALA A 271 15.00 4.83 -0.13
CA ALA A 271 14.20 4.24 -1.19
C ALA A 271 14.53 4.88 -2.54
N PRO A 272 14.34 4.16 -3.65
CA PRO A 272 14.51 4.75 -4.98
C PRO A 272 13.57 5.92 -5.24
N ALA A 273 14.06 6.90 -6.00
CA ALA A 273 13.22 7.99 -6.47
C ALA A 273 12.16 7.48 -7.47
N GLY A 274 10.93 8.03 -7.36
CA GLY A 274 9.81 7.73 -8.26
C GLY A 274 8.86 6.65 -7.74
N MET A 275 7.57 6.96 -7.75
CA MET A 275 6.48 6.12 -7.20
C MET A 275 6.38 4.71 -7.81
N PHE A 276 6.93 4.50 -9.00
CA PHE A 276 6.84 3.22 -9.73
C PHE A 276 8.17 2.48 -9.78
N SER A 277 9.19 2.96 -9.06
CA SER A 277 10.49 2.29 -9.06
C SER A 277 10.39 0.91 -8.41
N THR A 278 11.06 -0.06 -9.02
CA THR A 278 11.25 -1.41 -8.48
C THR A 278 12.69 -1.65 -8.03
N ALA A 279 13.52 -0.61 -8.05
CA ALA A 279 14.88 -0.69 -7.56
C ALA A 279 14.89 -1.02 -6.05
N THR A 280 16.05 -1.46 -5.57
CA THR A 280 16.18 -1.88 -4.17
C THR A 280 16.37 -0.66 -3.28
N THR A 281 15.81 -0.68 -2.07
CA THR A 281 16.12 0.29 -1.01
C THR A 281 17.50 0.01 -0.46
N HIS A 282 18.31 1.05 -0.26
CA HIS A 282 19.63 0.95 0.35
C HIS A 282 19.58 1.42 1.79
N ARG A 283 20.53 0.94 2.60
CA ARG A 283 20.63 1.23 4.03
C ARG A 283 21.97 1.86 4.35
N VAL A 284 22.00 2.79 5.30
CA VAL A 284 23.22 3.41 5.82
C VAL A 284 23.23 3.29 7.34
N ALA A 285 24.29 2.76 7.92
CA ALA A 285 24.47 2.80 9.37
C ALA A 285 24.76 4.25 9.75
N ILE A 286 23.86 4.87 10.51
CA ILE A 286 24.02 6.27 10.97
C ILE A 286 24.19 6.34 12.48
N SER A 287 24.49 5.19 13.11
CA SER A 287 24.83 5.06 14.53
C SER A 287 25.87 6.12 14.91
N GLY A 288 25.46 7.06 15.75
CA GLY A 288 26.33 8.12 16.22
C GLY A 288 27.47 7.52 17.05
N GLU A 289 28.69 7.54 16.52
CA GLU A 289 29.83 7.81 17.40
C GLU A 289 29.70 9.26 17.85
N ILE A 290 28.83 9.48 18.84
CA ILE A 290 28.57 10.76 19.47
C ILE A 290 29.83 11.10 20.28
N GLN A 291 30.64 12.03 19.76
CA GLN A 291 31.73 12.68 20.51
C GLN A 291 31.35 14.10 20.88
#